data_AF-A0A5E7QFF7-F1
#
_entry.id   AF-A0A5E7QFF7-F1
#
_cell.length_a   1.000
_cell.length_b   1.000
_cell.length_c   1.000
_cell.angle_alpha   90.00
_cell.angle_beta   90.00
_cell.angle_gamma   90.00
#
_symmetry.space_group_name_H-M   'P 1'
#
loop_
_entity.id
_entity.type
_entity.pdbx_description
1 polymer ?
#
loop_
_entity_poly.entity_id
_entity_poly.type
_entity_poly.pdbx_seq_one_letter_code
_entity_poly.pdbx_strand_id
1 'polypeptide(L)'
;MLCIDQRRPIKHHYRNHTLIIKFNWRQYNANPESAVVLCEEVSGKAVVLALNGPWTSFDRAMTEAVFAAESWVDKQNTLTIGLGGQQ
;
A
#
# COMPACT_ATOMS: atom_id res chain seq x y z
N MET A 1 2.10 22.27 12.23
CA MET A 1 1.84 21.98 10.80
C MET A 1 2.92 21.00 10.34
N LEU A 2 2.60 19.70 10.32
CA LEU A 2 3.56 18.66 9.92
C LEU A 2 3.65 18.67 8.38
N CYS A 3 4.75 19.17 7.85
CA CYS A 3 5.08 19.05 6.43
C CYS A 3 5.40 17.58 6.15
N ILE A 4 4.37 16.75 5.94
CA ILE A 4 4.54 15.40 5.45
C ILE A 4 5.12 15.54 4.05
N ASP A 5 6.40 15.23 3.89
CA ASP A 5 7.06 15.15 2.60
C ASP A 5 6.38 14.02 1.82
N GLN A 6 5.34 14.39 1.05
CA GLN A 6 4.46 13.45 0.36
C GLN A 6 5.22 12.52 -0.57
N ARG A 7 6.45 12.89 -0.97
CA ARG A 7 7.33 12.13 -1.88
C ARG A 7 8.03 10.96 -1.22
N ARG A 8 8.08 10.94 0.11
CA ARG A 8 8.75 9.87 0.83
C ARG A 8 7.85 8.64 0.83
N PRO A 9 8.44 7.44 0.68
CA PRO A 9 7.70 6.21 0.90
C PRO A 9 7.10 6.21 2.31
N ILE A 10 5.82 5.89 2.39
CA ILE A 10 5.08 5.84 3.63
C ILE A 10 5.08 4.42 4.13
N LYS A 11 5.59 4.21 5.33
CA LYS A 11 5.57 2.92 6.00
C LYS A 11 4.25 2.78 6.74
N HIS A 12 3.50 1.73 6.40
CA HIS A 12 2.26 1.33 7.06
C HIS A 12 2.45 -0.05 7.67
N HIS A 13 2.17 -0.20 8.96
CA HIS A 13 2.27 -1.49 9.64
C HIS A 13 0.87 -2.05 9.85
N TYR A 14 0.62 -3.26 9.35
CA TYR A 14 -0.69 -3.90 9.44
C TYR A 14 -0.55 -5.40 9.65
N ARG A 15 -1.15 -5.94 10.72
CA ARG A 15 -1.18 -7.39 11.06
C ARG A 15 0.18 -8.10 10.93
N ASN A 16 1.24 -7.49 11.48
CA ASN A 16 2.63 -7.96 11.42
C ASN A 16 3.35 -7.77 10.08
N HIS A 17 2.64 -7.26 9.06
CA HIS A 17 3.22 -6.87 7.77
C HIS A 17 3.67 -5.42 7.76
N THR A 18 4.88 -5.20 7.22
CA THR A 18 5.36 -3.85 6.88
C THR A 18 5.09 -3.59 5.40
N LEU A 19 4.18 -2.65 5.15
CA LEU A 19 3.79 -2.18 3.84
C LEU A 19 4.46 -0.84 3.56
N ILE A 20 5.01 -0.67 2.37
CA ILE A 20 5.62 0.58 1.92
C ILE A 20 4.80 1.10 0.75
N ILE A 21 4.11 2.21 0.96
CA ILE A 21 3.31 2.90 -0.05
C ILE A 21 4.19 3.98 -0.68
N LYS A 22 4.40 3.88 -1.98
CA LYS A 22 5.15 4.87 -2.76
C LYS A 22 4.25 5.43 -3.85
N PHE A 23 4.01 6.73 -3.82
CA PHE A 23 3.31 7.42 -4.89
C PHE A 23 4.29 7.88 -5.96
N ASN A 24 3.80 8.05 -7.19
CA ASN A 24 4.52 8.69 -8.29
C ASN A 24 3.76 9.95 -8.71
N TRP A 25 4.49 11.03 -8.91
CA TRP A 25 3.96 12.33 -9.33
C TRP A 25 4.64 12.78 -10.60
N ARG A 26 3.86 13.41 -11.47
CA ARG A 26 4.39 14.12 -12.64
C ARG A 26 4.89 15.51 -12.32
N GLN A 27 4.29 16.20 -11.35
CA GLN A 27 4.60 17.59 -10.98
C GLN A 27 4.55 17.83 -9.46
N TYR A 28 5.27 18.85 -8.97
CA TYR A 28 5.56 19.07 -7.54
C TYR A 28 4.34 19.45 -6.67
N ASN A 29 3.18 19.76 -7.23
CA ASN A 29 1.94 20.09 -6.49
C ASN A 29 0.69 19.42 -7.08
N ALA A 30 0.88 18.41 -7.94
CA ALA A 30 -0.22 17.69 -8.57
C ALA A 30 -0.64 16.48 -7.74
N ASN A 31 -1.86 16.00 -7.96
CA ASN A 31 -2.27 14.70 -7.45
C ASN A 31 -1.37 13.59 -8.02
N PRO A 32 -1.11 12.51 -7.26
CA PRO A 32 -0.31 11.41 -7.75
C PRO A 32 -0.94 10.77 -8.99
N GLU A 33 -0.12 10.33 -9.94
CA GLU A 33 -0.58 9.62 -11.14
C GLU A 33 -0.69 8.12 -10.91
N SER A 34 0.15 7.59 -10.03
CA SER A 34 0.10 6.19 -9.62
C SER A 34 0.60 6.01 -8.19
N ALA A 35 0.25 4.89 -7.58
CA ALA A 35 0.76 4.44 -6.30
C ALA A 35 1.20 2.99 -6.41
N VAL A 36 2.30 2.65 -5.75
CA VAL A 36 2.84 1.31 -5.67
C VAL A 36 2.91 0.92 -4.21
N VAL A 37 2.31 -0.22 -3.87
CA VAL A 37 2.41 -0.82 -2.55
C VAL A 37 3.44 -1.94 -2.63
N LEU A 38 4.43 -1.88 -1.74
CA LEU A 38 5.44 -2.91 -1.56
C LEU A 38 5.20 -3.62 -0.22
N CYS A 39 5.34 -4.94 -0.17
CA CYS A 39 5.37 -5.69 1.08
C CYS A 39 6.79 -6.16 1.36
N GLU A 40 7.26 -6.02 2.61
CA GLU A 40 8.62 -6.38 3.03
C GLU A 40 8.76 -7.83 3.52
N GLU A 41 7.65 -8.55 3.71
CA GLU A 41 7.64 -9.78 4.52
C GLU A 41 8.14 -11.06 3.81
N VAL A 42 8.14 -11.11 2.47
CA VAL A 42 8.52 -12.32 1.72
C VAL A 42 9.88 -12.11 1.08
N SER A 43 10.95 -12.35 1.83
CA SER A 43 12.34 -12.45 1.33
C SER A 43 12.89 -11.22 0.60
N GLY A 44 12.27 -10.04 0.76
CA GLY A 44 12.63 -8.81 0.08
C GLY A 44 11.43 -7.89 -0.16
N LYS A 45 11.67 -6.70 -0.72
CA LYS A 45 10.58 -5.78 -1.11
C LYS A 45 9.97 -6.23 -2.43
N ALA A 46 8.78 -6.82 -2.38
CA ALA A 46 8.02 -7.19 -3.57
C ALA A 46 6.96 -6.13 -3.86
N VAL A 47 6.78 -5.76 -5.15
CA VAL A 47 5.61 -5.00 -5.60
C VAL A 47 4.40 -5.91 -5.50
N VAL A 48 3.49 -5.59 -4.59
CA VAL A 48 2.27 -6.38 -4.37
C VAL A 48 1.05 -5.77 -5.03
N LEU A 49 1.06 -4.46 -5.25
CA LEU A 49 -0.04 -3.76 -5.90
C LEU A 49 0.43 -2.48 -6.59
N ALA A 50 -0.08 -2.24 -7.80
CA ALA A 50 0.02 -0.96 -8.49
C ALA A 50 -1.38 -0.39 -8.67
N LEU A 51 -1.56 0.86 -8.24
CA LEU A 51 -2.79 1.62 -8.39
C LEU A 51 -2.56 2.74 -9.39
N ASN A 52 -3.49 2.88 -10.33
CA ASN A 52 -3.47 3.94 -11.33
C ASN A 52 -4.46 5.02 -10.92
N GLY A 53 -4.01 6.27 -10.94
CA GLY A 53 -4.88 7.44 -10.81
C GLY A 53 -5.52 7.83 -12.15
N PRO A 54 -5.90 9.11 -12.32
CA PRO A 54 -5.66 10.24 -11.42
C PRO A 54 -6.66 10.28 -10.25
N TRP A 55 -6.15 10.49 -9.03
CA TRP A 55 -7.01 10.76 -7.87
C TRP A 55 -7.42 12.23 -7.81
N THR A 56 -8.57 12.50 -7.20
CA THR A 56 -9.09 13.86 -6.99
C THR A 56 -8.34 14.62 -5.90
N SER A 57 -7.76 13.91 -4.93
CA SER A 57 -6.90 14.45 -3.88
C SER A 57 -5.89 13.42 -3.39
N PHE A 58 -4.81 13.90 -2.76
CA PHE A 58 -3.82 13.04 -2.10
C PHE A 58 -4.44 12.20 -0.98
N ASP A 59 -5.33 12.77 -0.16
CA ASP A 59 -6.02 12.02 0.90
C ASP A 59 -6.84 10.84 0.35
N ARG A 60 -7.45 11.02 -0.83
CA ARG A 60 -8.16 9.93 -1.52
C ARG A 60 -7.20 8.85 -2.00
N ALA A 61 -6.10 9.26 -2.62
CA ALA A 61 -5.05 8.35 -3.07
C ALA A 61 -4.47 7.54 -1.90
N MET A 62 -4.26 8.19 -0.75
CA MET A 62 -3.80 7.56 0.49
C MET A 62 -4.78 6.52 0.99
N THR A 63 -6.04 6.92 1.15
CA THR A 63 -7.09 6.04 1.67
C THR A 63 -7.25 4.80 0.79
N GLU A 64 -7.25 4.97 -0.53
CA GLU A 64 -7.33 3.84 -1.46
C GLU A 64 -6.08 2.96 -1.42
N ALA A 65 -4.89 3.55 -1.33
CA ALA A 65 -3.64 2.80 -1.23
C ALA A 65 -3.56 1.97 0.05
N VAL A 66 -3.93 2.54 1.19
CA VAL A 66 -3.99 1.84 2.48
C VAL A 66 -5.03 0.72 2.43
N PHE A 67 -6.26 1.02 2.00
CA PHE A 67 -7.32 0.03 1.92
C PHE A 67 -6.95 -1.16 1.03
N ALA A 68 -6.34 -0.90 -0.12
CA ALA A 68 -5.94 -1.96 -1.04
C ALA A 68 -4.76 -2.77 -0.51
N ALA A 69 -3.83 -2.13 0.23
CA ALA A 69 -2.73 -2.82 0.90
C ALA A 69 -3.22 -3.75 2.03
N GLU A 70 -4.15 -3.25 2.85
CA GLU A 70 -4.77 -4.04 3.93
C GLU A 70 -5.59 -5.20 3.35
N SER A 71 -6.38 -4.95 2.30
CA SER A 71 -7.14 -6.00 1.61
C SER A 71 -6.23 -7.08 1.00
N TRP A 72 -5.05 -6.71 0.50
CA TRP A 72 -4.08 -7.70 0.02
C TRP A 72 -3.56 -8.58 1.18
N VAL A 73 -3.18 -7.97 2.31
CA VAL A 73 -2.75 -8.72 3.51
C VAL A 73 -3.86 -9.65 4.00
N ASP A 74 -5.10 -9.17 4.05
CA ASP A 74 -6.23 -9.98 4.48
C ASP A 74 -6.48 -11.17 3.55
N LYS A 75 -6.29 -11.01 2.23
CA LYS A 75 -6.36 -12.11 1.26
C LYS A 75 -5.23 -13.11 1.43
N GLN A 76 -4.00 -12.65 1.64
CA GLN A 76 -2.86 -13.54 1.91
C GLN A 76 -3.07 -14.34 3.19
N ASN A 77 -3.49 -13.66 4.27
CA ASN A 77 -3.73 -14.30 5.54
C ASN A 77 -4.88 -15.31 5.46
N THR A 78 -5.98 -14.98 4.76
CA THR A 78 -7.12 -15.89 4.54
C THR A 78 -6.69 -17.17 3.83
N LEU A 79 -5.75 -17.11 2.88
CA LEU A 79 -5.23 -18.29 2.19
C LEU A 79 -4.38 -19.18 3.11
N THR A 80 -3.74 -18.62 4.14
CA THR A 80 -2.96 -19.38 5.12
C THR A 80 -3.83 -20.08 6.17
N ILE A 81 -4.99 -19.52 6.54
CA ILE A 81 -5.88 -20.14 7.54
C ILE A 81 -6.73 -21.30 6.95
N GLY A 82 -6.75 -21.47 5.63
CA GLY A 82 -7.52 -22.52 4.94
C GLY A 82 -6.87 -23.92 4.92
N LEU A 83 -5.65 -24.09 5.41
CA LEU A 83 -4.92 -25.38 5.38
C LEU A 83 -4.84 -26.11 6.73
N GLY A 84 -5.56 -25.64 7.75
CA GLY A 84 -5.46 -26.15 9.13
C GLY A 84 -6.74 -26.75 9.72
N GLY A 85 -7.75 -27.12 8.93
CA GLY A 85 -9.05 -27.47 9.50
C GLY A 85 -9.95 -28.39 8.67
N GLN A 86 -9.52 -29.63 8.42
CA GLN A 86 -10.41 -30.80 8.33
C GLN A 86 -9.61 -32.04 8.79
N GLN A 87 -9.68 -32.36 10.09
CA GLN A 87 -9.54 -33.71 10.60
C GLN A 87 -10.86 -34.10 11.24
#